data_AF-A0A163IWV2-F1
#
_entry.id   AF-A0A163IWV2-F1
#
_cell.length_a   1.000
_cell.length_b   1.000
_cell.length_c   1.000
_cell.angle_alpha   90.00
_cell.angle_beta   90.00
_cell.angle_gamma   90.00
#
_symmetry.space_group_name_H-M   'P 1'
#
loop_
_entity.id
_entity.type
_entity.pdbx_description
1 polymer ?
#
loop_
_entity_poly.entity_id
_entity_poly.type
_entity_poly.pdbx_seq_one_letter_code
_entity_poly.pdbx_strand_id
1 'polypeptide(L)'
;MKIKPPRQAQEWSHSSHRKSIGKALSSPGIRSNKKTHINCGSSARMAGNVCANVDQIRRQGRWNNTTINGAYLADLPRKLVRSMAGFPTYGRFLYLAHAALKPPTSLRKKLFPGIGERHDRLAAKELSPGDPIQPIDAENAFVQVIMMFRKTFIQDSVLMMELHPCYPFGNIQSSLIQPICHSKGKSTS
;
A
#
# COMPACT_ATOMS: atom_id res chain seq x y z
N MET A 1 -20.62 -27.09 12.65
CA MET A 1 -19.34 -26.74 12.02
C MET A 1 -18.43 -26.10 13.08
N LYS A 2 -17.31 -26.71 13.47
CA LYS A 2 -16.40 -26.11 14.45
C LYS A 2 -15.53 -25.06 13.75
N ILE A 3 -15.77 -23.79 14.03
CA ILE A 3 -14.94 -22.68 13.52
C ILE A 3 -13.59 -22.79 14.23
N LYS A 4 -12.50 -23.06 13.49
CA LYS A 4 -11.15 -23.03 14.06
C LYS A 4 -10.86 -21.61 14.53
N PRO A 5 -10.27 -21.42 15.72
CA PRO A 5 -9.87 -20.10 16.17
C PRO A 5 -8.88 -19.50 15.14
N PRO A 6 -9.00 -18.19 14.84
CA PRO A 6 -8.08 -17.54 13.91
C PRO A 6 -6.65 -17.72 14.42
N ARG A 7 -5.75 -18.11 13.52
CA ARG A 7 -4.32 -18.23 13.83
C ARG A 7 -3.84 -16.87 14.31
N GLN A 8 -3.37 -16.78 15.55
CA GLN A 8 -2.76 -15.55 16.04
C GLN A 8 -1.51 -15.25 15.20
N ALA A 9 -1.50 -14.09 14.55
CA ALA A 9 -0.32 -13.61 13.85
C ALA A 9 0.65 -13.05 14.89
N GLN A 10 1.85 -13.64 14.97
CA GLN A 10 2.91 -13.13 15.82
C GLN A 10 3.75 -12.12 15.04
N GLU A 11 3.99 -10.95 15.63
CA GLU A 11 4.89 -9.95 15.07
C GLU A 11 6.31 -10.53 14.93
N TRP A 12 7.01 -10.15 13.86
CA TRP A 12 8.40 -10.56 13.69
C TRP A 12 9.29 -9.99 14.78
N SER A 13 10.23 -10.79 15.29
CA SER A 13 11.18 -10.33 16.29
C SER A 13 12.09 -9.23 15.73
N HIS A 14 12.48 -8.28 16.59
CA HIS A 14 13.40 -7.20 16.24
C HIS A 14 14.73 -7.73 15.65
N SER A 15 15.22 -8.87 16.15
CA SER A 15 16.45 -9.50 15.63
C SER A 15 16.28 -9.99 14.19
N SER A 16 15.13 -10.61 13.86
CA SER A 16 14.80 -11.04 12.50
C SER A 16 14.71 -9.85 11.55
N HIS A 17 14.02 -8.78 11.98
CA HIS A 17 13.91 -7.53 11.22
C HIS A 17 15.28 -6.86 10.99
N ARG A 18 16.12 -6.75 12.04
CA ARG A 18 17.48 -6.19 11.91
C ARG A 18 18.36 -7.02 10.97
N LYS A 19 18.25 -8.35 11.02
CA LYS A 19 19.01 -9.27 10.17
C LYS A 19 18.58 -9.16 8.70
N SER A 20 17.28 -9.10 8.43
CA SER A 20 16.76 -8.95 7.06
C SER A 20 17.19 -7.62 6.43
N ILE A 21 17.04 -6.50 7.14
CA ILE A 21 17.52 -5.19 6.65
C ILE A 21 19.03 -5.22 6.45
N GLY A 22 19.79 -5.81 7.39
CA GLY A 22 21.23 -5.93 7.26
C GLY A 22 21.67 -6.62 5.97
N LYS A 23 20.99 -7.70 5.58
CA LYS A 23 21.25 -8.42 4.33
C LYS A 23 20.87 -7.59 3.10
N ALA A 24 19.70 -6.94 3.14
CA ALA A 24 19.22 -6.09 2.05
C ALA A 24 20.18 -4.92 1.77
N LEU A 25 20.80 -4.35 2.80
CA LEU A 25 21.80 -3.28 2.66
C LEU A 25 23.16 -3.81 2.20
N SER A 26 23.60 -4.97 2.69
CA SER A 26 24.90 -5.53 2.28
C SER A 26 24.93 -5.99 0.83
N SER A 27 23.79 -6.41 0.27
CA SER A 27 23.69 -6.87 -1.12
C SER A 27 24.16 -5.82 -2.15
N PRO A 28 23.76 -4.54 -2.06
CA PRO A 28 24.33 -3.46 -2.89
C PRO A 28 25.59 -2.80 -2.28
N GLY A 29 26.22 -3.39 -1.26
CA GLY A 29 27.43 -2.83 -0.63
C GLY A 29 27.21 -1.65 0.32
N ILE A 30 25.96 -1.37 0.74
CA ILE A 30 25.65 -0.26 1.64
C ILE A 30 26.03 -0.63 3.09
N ARG A 31 26.96 0.13 3.67
CA ARG A 31 27.38 -0.01 5.07
C ARG A 31 26.55 0.90 5.98
N SER A 32 25.89 0.33 6.98
CA SER A 32 25.16 1.08 7.99
C SER A 32 25.28 0.47 9.39
N ASN A 33 25.63 1.31 10.35
CA ASN A 33 25.70 0.94 11.77
C ASN A 33 24.28 0.86 12.39
N LYS A 34 23.34 1.67 11.88
CA LYS A 34 21.97 1.78 12.38
C LYS A 34 20.98 1.13 11.40
N LYS A 35 21.06 -0.21 11.26
CA LYS A 35 20.27 -0.98 10.27
C LYS A 35 18.76 -0.70 10.33
N THR A 36 18.14 -0.74 11.51
CA THR A 36 16.69 -0.53 11.68
C THR A 36 16.27 0.95 11.70
N HIS A 37 17.20 1.87 11.95
CA HIS A 37 16.92 3.32 12.06
C HIS A 37 17.50 4.14 10.89
N ILE A 38 18.06 3.48 9.87
CA ILE A 38 18.72 4.14 8.72
C ILE A 38 17.77 5.15 8.05
N ASN A 39 16.51 4.76 7.90
CA ASN A 39 15.47 5.55 7.26
C ASN A 39 15.13 6.82 8.04
N CYS A 40 15.32 6.87 9.36
CA CYS A 40 15.01 8.06 10.15
C CYS A 40 15.97 9.20 9.81
N GLY A 41 17.28 8.93 9.88
CA GLY A 41 18.31 9.90 9.53
C GLY A 41 18.35 10.24 8.05
N SER A 42 18.12 9.26 7.16
CA SER A 42 18.12 9.51 5.71
C SER A 42 16.87 10.27 5.26
N SER A 43 15.68 9.94 5.77
CA SER A 43 14.43 10.62 5.40
C SER A 43 14.47 12.10 5.78
N ALA A 44 15.05 12.43 6.93
CA ALA A 44 15.19 13.82 7.35
C ALA A 44 16.15 14.61 6.45
N ARG A 45 17.27 13.99 6.03
CA ARG A 45 18.19 14.61 5.05
C ARG A 45 17.53 14.78 3.70
N MET A 46 16.80 13.79 3.22
CA MET A 46 16.02 13.88 1.99
C MET A 46 14.99 15.00 2.06
N ALA A 47 14.29 15.12 3.18
CA ALA A 47 13.31 16.17 3.40
C ALA A 47 13.96 17.57 3.39
N GLY A 48 15.17 17.71 3.93
CA GLY A 48 15.99 18.93 3.81
C GLY A 48 16.39 19.22 2.36
N ASN A 49 16.80 18.20 1.61
CA ASN A 49 17.20 18.33 0.20
C ASN A 49 16.05 18.79 -0.71
N VAL A 50 14.81 18.38 -0.42
CA VAL A 50 13.63 18.82 -1.18
C VAL A 50 13.06 20.16 -0.66
N CYS A 51 13.86 20.93 0.10
CA CYS A 51 13.51 22.22 0.67
C CYS A 51 12.21 22.21 1.50
N ALA A 52 11.91 21.09 2.17
CA ALA A 52 10.74 21.02 3.03
C ALA A 52 10.93 21.91 4.27
N ASN A 53 9.84 22.54 4.71
CA ASN A 53 9.85 23.37 5.91
C ASN A 53 10.27 22.54 7.14
N VAL A 54 11.22 23.07 7.94
CA VAL A 54 11.80 22.38 9.11
C VAL A 54 10.73 21.94 10.12
N ASP A 55 9.68 22.73 10.32
CA ASP A 55 8.58 22.37 11.22
C ASP A 55 7.77 21.19 10.68
N GLN A 56 7.64 21.06 9.36
CA GLN A 56 7.02 19.87 8.75
C GLN A 56 7.91 18.62 8.91
N ILE A 57 9.23 18.77 8.78
CA ILE A 57 10.20 17.67 9.00
C ILE A 57 10.13 17.20 10.45
N ARG A 58 10.13 18.14 11.41
CA ARG A 58 10.00 17.83 12.84
C ARG A 58 8.69 17.13 13.16
N ARG A 59 7.57 17.57 12.56
CA ARG A 59 6.26 16.92 12.71
C ARG A 59 6.25 15.49 12.14
N GLN A 60 6.76 15.28 10.93
CA GLN A 60 6.83 13.95 10.30
C GLN A 60 7.75 12.99 11.06
N GLY A 61 8.91 13.47 11.51
CA GLY A 61 9.86 12.71 12.31
C GLY A 61 9.39 12.47 13.75
N ARG A 62 8.27 13.07 14.17
CA ARG A 62 7.77 13.09 15.55
C ARG A 62 8.83 13.60 16.54
N TRP A 63 9.61 14.60 16.12
CA TRP A 63 10.68 15.21 16.91
C TRP A 63 10.22 16.39 17.76
N ASN A 64 8.93 16.73 17.69
CA ASN A 64 8.32 17.77 18.52
C ASN A 64 7.45 17.10 19.59
N ASN A 65 7.79 17.33 20.87
CA ASN A 65 7.15 16.67 22.02
C ASN A 65 6.03 17.51 22.67
N THR A 66 5.69 18.68 22.14
CA THR A 66 4.59 19.48 22.70
C THR A 66 3.26 18.76 22.51
N THR A 67 2.46 18.64 23.58
CA THR A 67 1.15 17.96 23.61
C THR A 67 0.21 18.42 22.48
N ILE A 68 0.23 19.71 22.11
CA ILE A 68 -0.53 20.28 20.98
C ILE A 68 -0.21 19.60 19.64
N ASN A 69 1.07 19.39 19.34
CA ASN A 69 1.50 18.84 18.06
C ASN A 69 1.31 17.31 17.98
N GLY A 70 1.36 16.61 19.11
CA GLY A 70 1.13 15.16 19.18
C GLY A 70 -0.34 14.75 19.23
N ALA A 71 -1.20 15.55 19.87
CA ALA A 71 -2.61 15.20 20.11
C ALA A 71 -3.61 15.96 19.21
N TYR A 72 -3.33 17.20 18.79
CA TYR A 72 -4.30 18.04 18.08
C TYR A 72 -3.94 18.34 16.62
N LEU A 73 -2.66 18.35 16.25
CA LEU A 73 -2.23 18.48 14.85
C LEU A 73 -2.06 17.10 14.19
N ALA A 74 -3.15 16.35 14.10
CA ALA A 74 -3.18 15.02 13.47
C ALA A 74 -3.10 15.06 11.93
N ASP A 75 -3.16 16.25 11.32
CA ASP A 75 -3.06 16.39 9.88
C ASP A 75 -1.66 16.02 9.36
N LEU A 76 -1.62 15.02 8.47
CA LEU A 76 -0.41 14.66 7.74
C LEU A 76 0.18 15.91 7.05
N PRO A 77 1.50 16.14 7.12
CA PRO A 77 2.15 17.27 6.46
C PRO A 77 2.14 17.07 4.94
N ARG A 78 1.00 17.32 4.29
CA ARG A 78 0.73 16.97 2.87
C ARG A 78 1.78 17.50 1.91
N LYS A 79 2.30 18.72 2.15
CA LYS A 79 3.38 19.31 1.34
C LYS A 79 4.66 18.46 1.41
N LEU A 80 5.07 18.06 2.61
CA LEU A 80 6.23 17.20 2.83
C LEU A 80 6.02 15.81 2.24
N VAL A 81 4.86 15.18 2.49
CA VAL A 81 4.54 13.85 1.94
C VAL A 81 4.61 13.86 0.41
N ARG A 82 4.08 14.90 -0.25
CA ARG A 82 4.17 15.08 -1.70
C ARG A 82 5.61 15.21 -2.18
N SER A 83 6.38 16.07 -1.52
CA SER A 83 7.78 16.32 -1.86
C SER A 83 8.64 15.07 -1.73
N MET A 84 8.41 14.27 -0.68
CA MET A 84 9.10 13.00 -0.44
C MET A 84 8.73 11.92 -1.45
N ALA A 85 7.53 12.02 -2.04
CA ALA A 85 7.09 11.17 -3.15
C ALA A 85 7.51 11.70 -4.53
N GLY A 86 8.33 12.75 -4.60
CA GLY A 86 8.85 13.32 -5.85
C GLY A 86 7.88 14.26 -6.58
N PHE A 87 6.78 14.66 -5.95
CA PHE A 87 5.79 15.56 -6.56
C PHE A 87 6.03 17.04 -6.18
N PRO A 88 5.62 18.00 -7.02
CA PRO A 88 5.59 19.41 -6.66
C PRO A 88 4.77 19.67 -5.37
N THR A 89 5.25 20.61 -4.55
CA THR A 89 4.58 20.95 -3.27
C THR A 89 3.31 21.77 -3.45
N TYR A 90 3.18 22.48 -4.58
CA TYR A 90 2.00 23.28 -4.91
C TYR A 90 0.86 22.41 -5.45
N GLY A 91 -0.32 22.56 -4.85
CA GLY A 91 -1.47 21.73 -5.17
C GLY A 91 -2.18 22.22 -6.41
N ARG A 92 -2.19 21.40 -7.47
CA ARG A 92 -3.29 21.35 -8.44
C ARG A 92 -3.29 20.08 -9.31
N PHE A 93 -2.15 19.46 -9.62
CA PHE A 93 -2.14 18.24 -10.45
C PHE A 93 -1.18 17.17 -9.96
N LEU A 94 -1.73 16.01 -9.60
CA LEU A 94 -0.99 14.75 -9.42
C LEU A 94 -1.37 13.88 -10.62
N TYR A 95 -0.62 13.97 -11.72
CA TYR A 95 -0.83 13.03 -12.81
C TYR A 95 -0.08 11.74 -12.49
N LEU A 96 -0.84 10.75 -12.03
CA LEU A 96 -0.34 9.39 -11.89
C LEU A 96 -0.77 8.64 -13.16
N ALA A 97 0.13 8.50 -14.13
CA ALA A 97 -0.19 7.97 -15.46
C ALA A 97 -0.96 6.64 -15.40
N HIS A 98 -0.55 5.73 -14.50
CA HIS A 98 -1.22 4.44 -14.34
C HIS A 98 -2.63 4.57 -13.76
N ALA A 99 -2.96 5.64 -13.00
CA ALA A 99 -4.28 5.79 -12.36
C ALA A 99 -5.42 5.95 -13.38
N ALA A 100 -5.10 6.38 -14.60
CA ALA A 100 -6.02 6.51 -15.72
C ALA A 100 -6.56 5.16 -16.21
N LEU A 101 -5.79 4.08 -16.08
CA LEU A 101 -6.22 2.74 -16.51
C LEU A 101 -7.05 2.07 -15.41
N LYS A 102 -8.32 1.76 -15.68
CA LYS A 102 -9.14 0.97 -14.76
C LYS A 102 -8.94 -0.52 -15.05
N PRO A 103 -8.41 -1.33 -14.11
CA PRO A 103 -8.26 -2.75 -14.35
C PRO A 103 -9.62 -3.45 -14.58
N PRO A 104 -9.68 -4.49 -15.42
CA PRO A 104 -10.92 -5.22 -15.69
C PRO A 104 -11.60 -5.71 -14.40
N THR A 105 -12.93 -5.58 -14.33
CA THR A 105 -13.71 -5.97 -13.14
C THR A 105 -13.56 -7.44 -12.79
N SER A 106 -13.48 -8.33 -13.80
CA SER A 106 -13.24 -9.76 -13.64
C SER A 106 -11.93 -10.07 -12.91
N LEU A 107 -10.85 -9.38 -13.31
CA LEU A 107 -9.53 -9.50 -12.70
C LEU A 107 -9.53 -8.97 -11.26
N ARG A 108 -10.11 -7.78 -11.05
CA ARG A 108 -10.27 -7.19 -9.72
C ARG A 108 -10.96 -8.16 -8.76
N LYS A 109 -12.08 -8.77 -9.15
CA LYS A 109 -12.85 -9.69 -8.29
C LYS A 109 -12.07 -10.91 -7.80
N LYS A 110 -11.00 -11.32 -8.48
CA LYS A 110 -10.16 -12.44 -8.05
C LYS A 110 -9.15 -12.06 -6.97
N LEU A 111 -8.78 -10.78 -6.85
CA LEU A 111 -7.90 -10.29 -5.81
C LEU A 111 -8.72 -9.82 -4.59
N PHE A 112 -8.44 -10.39 -3.42
CA PHE A 112 -9.22 -10.20 -2.19
C PHE A 112 -10.74 -10.38 -2.41
N PRO A 113 -11.23 -11.59 -2.79
CA PRO A 113 -12.62 -11.77 -3.24
C PRO A 113 -13.69 -11.27 -2.27
N GLY A 114 -13.50 -11.50 -0.96
CA GLY A 114 -14.46 -11.09 0.08
C GLY A 114 -14.54 -9.58 0.33
N ILE A 115 -13.63 -8.77 -0.23
CA ILE A 115 -13.63 -7.32 0.04
C ILE A 115 -14.81 -6.60 -0.62
N GLY A 116 -15.25 -7.07 -1.79
CA GLY A 116 -16.38 -6.48 -2.51
C GLY A 116 -17.69 -6.71 -1.76
N GLU A 117 -17.93 -7.97 -1.36
CA GLU A 117 -19.10 -8.32 -0.54
C GLU A 117 -19.12 -7.55 0.79
N ARG A 118 -17.96 -7.41 1.45
CA ARG A 118 -17.87 -6.62 2.69
C ARG A 118 -18.20 -5.14 2.46
N HIS A 119 -17.74 -4.55 1.37
CA HIS A 119 -18.08 -3.17 1.00
C HIS A 119 -19.59 -3.00 0.77
N ASP A 120 -20.21 -3.89 0.00
CA ASP A 120 -21.64 -3.82 -0.30
C ASP A 120 -22.50 -4.01 0.97
N ARG A 121 -22.09 -4.91 1.87
CA ARG A 121 -22.73 -5.11 3.17
C ARG A 121 -22.63 -3.88 4.08
N LEU A 122 -21.51 -3.17 4.06
CA LEU A 122 -21.34 -1.93 4.85
C LEU A 122 -22.19 -0.79 4.27
N ALA A 123 -22.22 -0.65 2.95
CA ALA A 123 -23.09 0.32 2.27
C ALA A 123 -24.58 0.06 2.54
N ALA A 124 -25.01 -1.20 2.56
CA ALA A 124 -26.39 -1.56 2.89
C ALA A 124 -26.78 -1.25 4.35
N LYS A 125 -25.84 -1.39 5.30
CA LYS A 125 -26.05 -1.05 6.70
C LYS A 125 -26.21 0.46 6.92
N GLU A 126 -25.44 1.28 6.19
CA GLU A 126 -25.59 2.74 6.23
C GLU A 126 -26.97 3.22 5.76
N LEU A 127 -27.63 2.45 4.90
CA LEU A 127 -28.94 2.78 4.33
C LEU A 127 -30.14 2.25 5.14
N SER A 128 -29.90 1.46 6.19
CA SER A 128 -30.96 0.86 7.02
C SER A 128 -31.38 1.81 8.15
N PRO A 129 -32.62 2.34 8.19
CA PRO A 129 -33.03 3.37 9.15
C PRO A 129 -33.21 2.89 10.61
N GLY A 130 -32.89 1.64 10.93
CA GLY A 130 -33.28 0.99 12.19
C GLY A 130 -32.16 0.32 12.99
N ASP A 131 -30.92 0.28 12.50
CA ASP A 131 -29.81 -0.31 13.24
C ASP A 131 -29.08 0.76 14.08
N PRO A 132 -29.13 0.71 15.43
CA PRO A 132 -28.47 1.70 16.29
C PRO A 132 -26.94 1.55 16.32
N ILE A 133 -26.38 0.54 15.62
CA ILE A 133 -24.94 0.30 15.56
C ILE A 133 -24.38 1.15 14.42
N GLN A 134 -23.71 2.24 14.76
CA GLN A 134 -22.97 3.00 13.77
C GLN A 134 -21.97 2.08 13.04
N PRO A 135 -21.84 2.21 11.71
CA PRO A 135 -20.76 1.56 10.96
C PRO A 135 -19.44 1.81 11.68
N ILE A 136 -18.62 0.78 11.86
CA ILE A 136 -17.30 0.96 12.46
C ILE A 136 -16.46 1.74 11.43
N ASP A 137 -16.24 3.03 11.65
CA ASP A 137 -15.49 3.91 10.73
C ASP A 137 -14.14 3.31 10.31
N ALA A 138 -13.47 2.62 11.23
CA ALA A 138 -12.22 1.91 10.97
C ALA A 138 -12.40 0.72 10.01
N GLU A 139 -13.52 -0.01 10.07
CA GLU A 139 -13.83 -1.11 9.16
C GLU A 139 -14.10 -0.58 7.75
N ASN A 140 -14.91 0.47 7.63
CA ASN A 140 -15.18 1.16 6.38
C ASN A 140 -13.88 1.67 5.73
N ALA A 141 -13.07 2.41 6.49
CA ALA A 141 -11.79 2.94 6.01
C ALA A 141 -10.82 1.81 5.62
N PHE A 142 -10.74 0.73 6.40
CA PHE A 142 -9.91 -0.42 6.07
C PHE A 142 -10.33 -1.08 4.76
N VAL A 143 -11.63 -1.30 4.55
CA VAL A 143 -12.16 -1.88 3.31
C VAL A 143 -11.82 -1.00 2.11
N GLN A 144 -11.98 0.32 2.23
CA GLN A 144 -11.60 1.26 1.18
C GLN A 144 -10.10 1.21 0.86
N VAL A 145 -9.24 1.14 1.88
CA VAL A 145 -7.79 1.01 1.71
C VAL A 145 -7.43 -0.27 0.96
N ILE A 146 -8.03 -1.41 1.30
CA ILE A 146 -7.80 -2.68 0.57
C ILE A 146 -8.30 -2.59 -0.87
N MET A 147 -9.43 -1.93 -1.14
CA MET A 147 -9.91 -1.71 -2.51
C MET A 147 -8.97 -0.82 -3.33
N MET A 148 -8.40 0.21 -2.70
CA MET A 148 -7.37 1.05 -3.32
C MET A 148 -6.12 0.21 -3.66
N PHE A 149 -5.60 -0.56 -2.68
CA PHE A 149 -4.46 -1.45 -2.90
C PHE A 149 -4.72 -2.50 -3.98
N ARG A 150 -5.94 -3.04 -4.04
CA ARG A 150 -6.33 -3.99 -5.09
C ARG A 150 -6.23 -3.38 -6.48
N LYS A 151 -6.59 -2.10 -6.65
CA LYS A 151 -6.44 -1.40 -7.94
C LYS A 151 -4.96 -1.18 -8.27
N THR A 152 -4.19 -0.60 -7.34
CA THR A 152 -2.78 -0.27 -7.58
C THR A 152 -1.93 -1.50 -7.79
N PHE A 153 -2.14 -2.57 -7.01
CA PHE A 153 -1.44 -3.84 -7.18
C PHE A 153 -1.61 -4.42 -8.58
N ILE A 154 -2.82 -4.41 -9.13
CA ILE A 154 -3.05 -4.92 -10.49
C ILE A 154 -2.36 -4.04 -11.53
N GLN A 155 -2.43 -2.72 -11.37
CA GLN A 155 -1.78 -1.78 -12.28
C GLN A 155 -0.25 -1.99 -12.30
N ASP A 156 0.36 -2.05 -11.12
CA ASP A 156 1.81 -2.17 -11.00
C ASP A 156 2.30 -3.59 -11.31
N SER A 157 1.45 -4.62 -11.14
CA SER A 157 1.82 -6.00 -11.46
C SER A 157 2.19 -6.20 -12.93
N VAL A 158 1.59 -5.43 -13.84
CA VAL A 158 1.93 -5.50 -15.28
C VAL A 158 3.40 -5.14 -15.49
N LEU A 159 3.86 -4.03 -14.90
CA LEU A 159 5.25 -3.60 -14.98
C LEU A 159 6.19 -4.60 -14.28
N MET A 160 5.78 -5.14 -13.13
CA MET A 160 6.57 -6.13 -12.40
C MET A 160 6.71 -7.45 -13.17
N MET A 161 5.68 -7.86 -13.92
CA MET A 161 5.72 -9.05 -14.77
C MET A 161 6.62 -8.86 -16.00
N GLU A 162 6.71 -7.64 -16.53
CA GLU A 162 7.61 -7.29 -17.64
C GLU A 162 9.07 -7.21 -17.19
N LEU A 163 9.35 -6.50 -16.08
CA LEU A 163 10.71 -6.30 -15.56
C LEU A 163 11.29 -7.53 -14.86
N HIS A 164 10.43 -8.36 -14.24
CA HIS A 164 10.86 -9.52 -13.46
C HIS A 164 10.04 -10.79 -13.77
N PRO A 165 10.14 -11.36 -14.99
CA PRO A 165 9.33 -12.52 -15.41
C PRO A 165 9.50 -13.78 -14.55
N CYS A 166 10.65 -13.92 -13.88
CA CYS A 166 10.97 -15.05 -13.01
C CYS A 166 10.37 -14.94 -11.60
N TYR A 167 9.78 -13.80 -11.23
CA TYR A 167 9.17 -13.64 -9.91
C TYR A 167 7.83 -14.37 -9.88
N PRO A 168 7.52 -15.16 -8.83
CA PRO A 168 6.29 -15.94 -8.74
C PRO A 168 5.06 -15.07 -8.40
N PHE A 169 4.97 -13.84 -8.94
CA PHE A 169 3.70 -13.15 -9.12
C PHE A 169 2.71 -14.07 -9.88
N GLY A 170 3.26 -14.93 -10.74
CA GLY A 170 2.56 -15.96 -11.51
C GLY A 170 1.81 -17.05 -10.74
N ASN A 171 1.98 -17.22 -9.44
CA ASN A 171 1.07 -18.12 -8.69
C ASN A 171 -0.34 -17.51 -8.51
N ILE A 172 -0.53 -16.23 -8.84
CA ILE A 172 -1.83 -15.61 -9.10
C ILE A 172 -2.33 -15.93 -10.53
N GLN A 173 -1.45 -16.33 -11.47
CA GLN A 173 -1.77 -16.61 -12.88
C GLN A 173 -2.49 -17.96 -13.12
N SER A 174 -2.34 -18.98 -12.28
CA SER A 174 -2.93 -20.31 -12.53
C SER A 174 -4.44 -20.24 -12.80
N SER A 175 -5.16 -19.31 -12.17
CA SER A 175 -6.60 -19.12 -12.39
C SER A 175 -6.95 -17.97 -13.35
N LEU A 176 -5.99 -17.22 -13.86
CA LEU A 176 -6.23 -15.89 -14.48
C LEU A 176 -5.83 -15.76 -15.94
N ILE A 177 -4.81 -16.47 -16.44
CA ILE A 177 -4.24 -16.23 -17.77
C ILE A 177 -4.43 -17.41 -18.75
N GLN A 178 -5.11 -18.49 -18.35
CA GLN A 178 -5.33 -19.63 -19.26
C GLN A 178 -6.17 -19.36 -20.54
N PRO A 179 -7.05 -18.33 -20.67
CA PRO A 179 -7.79 -18.18 -21.93
C PRO A 179 -7.02 -17.42 -23.02
N ILE A 180 -6.00 -16.61 -22.69
CA ILE A 180 -5.43 -15.66 -23.66
C ILE A 180 -4.29 -16.29 -24.48
N CYS A 181 -3.60 -17.30 -23.94
CA CYS A 181 -2.46 -17.93 -24.61
C CYS A 181 -2.86 -19.03 -25.61
N HIS A 182 -4.15 -19.38 -25.74
CA HIS A 182 -4.59 -20.51 -26.58
C HIS A 182 -5.50 -20.14 -27.78
N SER A 183 -5.77 -18.86 -28.05
CA SER A 183 -6.52 -18.46 -29.25
C SER A 183 -5.64 -17.74 -30.29
N LYS A 184 -4.58 -18.39 -30.77
CA LYS A 184 -4.01 -18.04 -32.07
C LYS A 184 -3.74 -19.31 -32.90
N GLY A 185 -4.60 -19.53 -33.89
CA GLY A 185 -4.27 -20.23 -35.13
C GLY A 185 -4.42 -21.75 -35.15
N LYS A 186 -5.67 -22.26 -35.24
CA LYS A 186 -5.92 -23.41 -36.14
C LYS A 186 -6.14 -22.83 -37.53
N SER A 187 -5.07 -22.74 -38.32
CA SER A 187 -5.20 -22.56 -39.76
C SER A 187 -5.58 -23.91 -40.34
N THR A 188 -6.78 -24.01 -40.88
CA THR A 188 -7.18 -25.09 -41.76
C THR A 188 -6.39 -24.96 -43.06
N SER A 189 -5.67 -26.01 -43.42
CA SER A 189 -5.46 -26.42 -44.81
C SER A 189 -5.68 -27.92 -44.88
#